data_AF-A0A939LU70-F1
#
_entry.id   AF-A0A939LU70-F1
#
_cell.length_a   1.000
_cell.length_b   1.000
_cell.length_c   1.000
_cell.angle_alpha   90.00
_cell.angle_beta   90.00
_cell.angle_gamma   90.00
#
_symmetry.space_group_name_H-M   'P 1'
#
loop_
_entity.id
_entity.type
_entity.pdbx_description
1 polymer ?
#
loop_
_entity_poly.entity_id
_entity_poly.type
_entity_poly.pdbx_seq_one_letter_code
_entity_poly.pdbx_strand_id
1 'polypeptide(L)'
;MSLSPKRTKMPLVLDALALSEHDPQVGSLIDALGGVTFEVAERLIGVPAIRSRRLRFASGGELFFHDDALVAVILHLVPTAFSPRGLDLSEWIPRVDNRSDLDDFKAVFGRQWGFASGGMRYFTVLDGYVRLTVREQELLSVVLSAEDPKLVCPPEDEDCETCGEIPVRLPDGSLDVDASIEALHAGVSERLLREESSWVPLADLRPLHAAGLVAWAESQAVCRSCGRVLCLHLPRSGTPTLVYLPYDAAMRRPLGPIPPVALWGDAERVAADEAGMHYVGHEPGRWFLVEQRGELYLDSRYSAGAYIDSSALVRLDEAELADYRADGHDALTGLARRIEGTAPWTDESPYRSRDLYRGDGGSEYRAAVSAAIRDHTWIAEQRRPG
;
A
#
# COMPACT_ATOMS: atom_id res chain seq x y z
N MET A 1 15.07 -15.44 -46.44
CA MET A 1 14.13 -16.40 -45.83
C MET A 1 13.12 -15.60 -45.03
N SER A 2 11.88 -15.52 -45.51
CA SER A 2 10.79 -14.82 -44.82
C SER A 2 10.37 -15.68 -43.63
N LEU A 3 10.72 -15.26 -42.40
CA LEU A 3 10.19 -15.88 -41.19
C LEU A 3 8.68 -15.61 -41.20
N SER A 4 7.88 -16.66 -41.42
CA SER A 4 6.45 -16.63 -41.16
C SER A 4 6.27 -16.14 -39.71
N PRO A 5 5.41 -15.15 -39.43
CA PRO A 5 5.22 -14.67 -38.06
C PRO A 5 4.81 -15.87 -37.20
N LYS A 6 5.66 -16.29 -36.27
CA LYS A 6 5.30 -17.31 -35.28
C LYS A 6 4.01 -16.83 -34.61
N ARG A 7 2.94 -17.63 -34.68
CA ARG A 7 1.72 -17.37 -33.91
C ARG A 7 2.11 -17.41 -32.44
N THR A 8 1.95 -16.29 -31.75
CA THR A 8 2.22 -16.18 -30.32
C THR A 8 0.98 -16.48 -29.51
N LYS A 9 1.15 -16.97 -28.29
CA LYS A 9 0.04 -17.37 -27.40
C LYS A 9 -0.58 -16.20 -26.63
N MET A 10 -0.02 -15.00 -26.70
CA MET A 10 -0.53 -13.83 -25.97
C MET A 10 -2.02 -13.50 -26.20
N PRO A 11 -2.57 -13.55 -27.43
CA PRO A 11 -4.01 -13.38 -27.62
C PRO A 11 -4.84 -14.40 -26.82
N LEU A 12 -4.38 -15.66 -26.71
CA LEU A 12 -5.07 -16.67 -25.90
C LEU A 12 -5.12 -16.29 -24.42
N VAL A 13 -4.07 -15.64 -23.90
CA VAL A 13 -4.04 -15.17 -22.51
C VAL A 13 -5.02 -14.01 -22.34
N LEU A 14 -4.93 -13.00 -23.19
CA LEU A 14 -5.76 -11.80 -23.07
C LEU A 14 -7.26 -12.09 -23.27
N ASP A 15 -7.58 -12.97 -24.22
CA ASP A 15 -8.95 -13.38 -24.50
C ASP A 15 -9.55 -14.23 -23.36
N ALA A 16 -8.73 -14.85 -22.52
CA ALA A 16 -9.16 -15.67 -21.38
C ALA A 16 -9.33 -14.87 -20.08
N LEU A 17 -8.71 -13.69 -19.97
CA LEU A 17 -8.79 -12.86 -18.77
C LEU A 17 -10.24 -12.43 -18.49
N ALA A 18 -10.60 -12.40 -17.21
CA ALA A 18 -11.94 -12.14 -16.69
C ALA A 18 -13.02 -13.17 -17.07
N LEU A 19 -12.67 -14.29 -17.71
CA LEU A 19 -13.60 -15.38 -18.01
C LEU A 19 -13.58 -16.46 -16.92
N SER A 20 -14.66 -17.24 -16.87
CA SER A 20 -14.82 -18.37 -15.94
C SER A 20 -13.81 -19.50 -16.23
N GLU A 21 -13.40 -20.25 -15.20
CA GLU A 21 -12.60 -21.47 -15.34
C GLU A 21 -13.20 -22.47 -16.34
N HIS A 22 -14.52 -22.47 -16.47
CA HIS A 22 -15.28 -23.37 -17.34
C HIS A 22 -15.39 -22.87 -18.79
N ASP A 23 -14.87 -21.67 -19.09
CA ASP A 23 -14.94 -21.10 -20.43
C ASP A 23 -14.00 -21.81 -21.41
N PRO A 24 -14.42 -22.11 -22.66
CA PRO A 24 -13.56 -22.72 -23.67
C PRO A 24 -12.24 -21.98 -23.96
N GLN A 25 -12.20 -20.66 -23.79
CA GLN A 25 -10.98 -19.85 -23.98
C GLN A 25 -9.98 -20.12 -22.85
N VAL A 26 -10.46 -20.23 -21.60
CA VAL A 26 -9.63 -20.66 -20.47
C VAL A 26 -9.15 -22.10 -20.64
N GLY A 27 -10.03 -23.01 -21.11
CA GLY A 27 -9.65 -24.38 -21.45
C GLY A 27 -8.52 -24.44 -22.50
N SER A 28 -8.61 -23.61 -23.54
CA SER A 28 -7.56 -23.50 -24.57
C SER A 28 -6.23 -23.00 -24.01
N LEU A 29 -6.27 -22.08 -23.04
CA LEU A 29 -5.09 -21.61 -22.34
C LEU A 29 -4.47 -22.70 -21.45
N ILE A 30 -5.29 -23.46 -20.72
CA ILE A 30 -4.86 -24.62 -19.93
C ILE A 30 -4.16 -25.66 -20.81
N ASP A 31 -4.72 -25.97 -21.99
CA ASP A 31 -4.10 -26.86 -22.96
C ASP A 31 -2.75 -26.33 -23.46
N ALA A 32 -2.66 -25.02 -23.74
CA ALA A 32 -1.41 -24.37 -24.15
C ALA A 32 -0.32 -24.40 -23.06
N LEU A 33 -0.72 -24.50 -21.79
CA LEU A 33 0.15 -24.69 -20.63
C LEU A 33 0.50 -26.15 -20.33
N GLY A 34 -0.02 -27.10 -21.12
CA GLY A 34 0.28 -28.52 -21.03
C GLY A 34 -0.88 -29.39 -20.54
N GLY A 35 -2.05 -28.83 -20.28
CA GLY A 35 -3.31 -29.53 -19.95
C GLY A 35 -3.37 -30.15 -18.55
N VAL A 36 -2.24 -30.60 -18.00
CA VAL A 36 -2.16 -31.22 -16.67
C VAL A 36 -1.64 -30.21 -15.65
N THR A 37 -2.42 -29.94 -14.62
CA THR A 37 -2.00 -29.13 -13.47
C THR A 37 -0.99 -29.91 -12.64
N PHE A 38 0.11 -29.26 -12.29
CA PHE A 38 1.12 -29.77 -11.36
C PHE A 38 0.61 -29.68 -9.92
N GLU A 39 -0.01 -28.56 -9.57
CA GLU A 39 -0.52 -28.28 -8.24
C GLU A 39 -1.74 -27.37 -8.32
N VAL A 40 -2.68 -27.57 -7.39
CA VAL A 40 -3.85 -26.71 -7.18
C VAL A 40 -3.84 -26.27 -5.72
N ALA A 41 -3.88 -24.96 -5.50
CA ALA A 41 -4.02 -24.36 -4.18
C ALA A 41 -5.29 -23.51 -4.14
N GLU A 42 -6.01 -23.55 -3.02
CA GLU A 42 -7.22 -22.76 -2.82
C GLU A 42 -7.20 -22.10 -1.44
N ARG A 43 -7.70 -20.87 -1.37
CA ARG A 43 -7.80 -20.13 -0.12
C ARG A 43 -8.85 -19.02 -0.17
N LEU A 44 -9.21 -18.51 1.01
CA LEU A 44 -10.13 -17.38 1.16
C LEU A 44 -9.37 -16.09 1.47
N ILE A 45 -9.57 -15.06 0.66
CA ILE A 45 -8.92 -13.75 0.81
C ILE A 45 -9.91 -12.72 1.35
N GLY A 46 -9.55 -12.07 2.45
CA GLY A 46 -10.30 -10.96 3.04
C GLY A 46 -11.70 -11.33 3.57
N VAL A 47 -12.45 -10.31 4.00
CA VAL A 47 -13.87 -10.41 4.35
C VAL A 47 -14.61 -9.20 3.76
N PRO A 48 -15.62 -9.36 2.89
CA PRO A 48 -16.17 -10.63 2.40
C PRO A 48 -15.12 -11.48 1.68
N ALA A 49 -15.22 -12.80 1.83
CA ALA A 49 -14.21 -13.71 1.36
C ALA A 49 -14.29 -13.88 -0.16
N ILE A 50 -13.18 -13.63 -0.83
CA ILE A 50 -12.95 -14.01 -2.24
C ILE A 50 -12.32 -15.40 -2.24
N ARG A 51 -12.89 -16.34 -3.01
CA ARG A 51 -12.25 -17.65 -3.21
C ARG A 51 -11.16 -17.49 -4.26
N SER A 52 -9.91 -17.54 -3.81
CA SER A 52 -8.75 -17.58 -4.68
C SER A 52 -8.36 -19.02 -4.96
N ARG A 53 -8.17 -19.34 -6.24
CA ARG A 53 -7.69 -20.64 -6.71
C ARG A 53 -6.50 -20.44 -7.64
N ARG A 54 -5.41 -21.12 -7.34
CA ARG A 54 -4.14 -21.07 -8.07
C ARG A 54 -3.86 -22.41 -8.73
N LEU A 55 -3.69 -22.41 -10.04
CA LEU A 55 -3.28 -23.58 -10.83
C LEU A 55 -1.84 -23.38 -11.28
N ARG A 56 -0.94 -24.31 -10.93
CA ARG A 56 0.45 -24.31 -11.39
C ARG A 56 0.67 -25.39 -12.44
N PHE A 57 1.45 -25.09 -13.47
CA PHE A 57 1.74 -26.02 -14.58
C PHE A 57 3.24 -26.29 -14.66
N ALA A 58 3.62 -27.53 -14.96
CA ALA A 58 5.02 -27.92 -15.10
C ALA A 58 5.76 -27.17 -16.23
N SER A 59 5.00 -26.59 -17.16
CA SER A 59 5.51 -25.69 -18.20
C SER A 59 6.12 -24.41 -17.62
N GLY A 60 5.73 -23.98 -16.42
CA GLY A 60 6.15 -22.71 -15.81
C GLY A 60 5.07 -21.63 -15.86
N GLY A 61 3.87 -21.95 -16.35
CA GLY A 61 2.72 -21.06 -16.24
C GLY A 61 1.96 -21.24 -14.93
N GLU A 62 1.30 -20.19 -14.50
CA GLU A 62 0.33 -20.21 -13.42
C GLU A 62 -0.91 -19.41 -13.79
N LEU A 63 -2.07 -19.87 -13.30
CA LEU A 63 -3.36 -19.20 -13.44
C LEU A 63 -3.93 -18.90 -12.06
N PHE A 64 -4.45 -17.68 -11.88
CA PHE A 64 -5.13 -17.25 -10.66
C PHE A 64 -6.59 -16.95 -10.97
N PHE A 65 -7.48 -17.57 -10.21
CA PHE A 65 -8.91 -17.38 -10.30
C PHE A 65 -9.45 -16.76 -9.02
N HIS A 66 -10.29 -15.74 -9.14
CA HIS A 66 -11.09 -15.18 -8.04
C HIS A 66 -12.55 -15.43 -8.33
N ASP A 67 -13.23 -16.14 -7.43
CA ASP A 67 -14.65 -16.49 -7.57
C ASP A 67 -14.98 -17.05 -8.96
N ASP A 68 -14.15 -17.99 -9.43
CA ASP A 68 -14.21 -18.66 -10.75
C ASP A 68 -13.71 -17.83 -11.95
N ALA A 69 -13.44 -16.53 -11.80
CA ALA A 69 -12.95 -15.68 -12.89
C ALA A 69 -11.41 -15.61 -12.94
N LEU A 70 -10.81 -15.78 -14.13
CA LEU A 70 -9.36 -15.69 -14.34
C LEU A 70 -8.88 -14.24 -14.19
N VAL A 71 -8.15 -13.92 -13.11
CA VAL A 71 -7.69 -12.56 -12.82
C VAL A 71 -6.25 -12.31 -13.26
N ALA A 72 -5.40 -13.34 -13.27
CA ALA A 72 -4.01 -13.22 -13.69
C ALA A 72 -3.41 -14.51 -14.23
N VAL A 73 -2.40 -14.33 -15.09
CA VAL A 73 -1.53 -15.37 -15.63
C VAL A 73 -0.08 -14.99 -15.38
N ILE A 74 0.68 -15.89 -14.77
CA ILE A 74 2.13 -15.70 -14.56
C ILE A 74 2.88 -16.66 -15.48
N LEU A 75 3.83 -16.11 -16.23
CA LEU A 75 4.76 -16.86 -17.07
C LEU A 75 6.15 -16.78 -16.44
N HIS A 76 6.59 -17.86 -15.79
CA HIS A 76 7.95 -17.94 -15.23
C HIS A 76 8.96 -18.28 -16.32
N LEU A 77 10.00 -17.46 -16.45
CA LEU A 77 11.01 -17.57 -17.52
C LEU A 77 12.31 -18.22 -17.05
N VAL A 78 12.46 -18.36 -15.74
CA VAL A 78 13.57 -19.01 -15.06
C VAL A 78 13.09 -20.28 -14.35
N PRO A 79 13.99 -21.21 -14.01
CA PRO A 79 13.62 -22.41 -13.26
C PRO A 79 12.92 -22.10 -11.93
N THR A 80 11.82 -22.80 -11.67
CA THR A 80 11.08 -22.79 -10.39
C THR A 80 11.04 -24.20 -9.79
N ALA A 81 10.51 -24.34 -8.57
CA ALA A 81 10.35 -25.65 -7.92
C ALA A 81 9.48 -26.64 -8.72
N PHE A 82 8.55 -26.13 -9.53
CA PHE A 82 7.61 -26.93 -10.32
C PHE A 82 7.90 -26.88 -11.84
N SER A 83 8.77 -25.97 -12.30
CA SER A 83 9.20 -25.88 -13.70
C SER A 83 10.72 -25.79 -13.79
N PRO A 84 11.44 -26.91 -14.04
CA PRO A 84 12.90 -26.92 -14.04
C PRO A 84 13.56 -26.10 -15.16
N ARG A 85 12.80 -25.62 -16.15
CA ARG A 85 13.32 -24.91 -17.33
C ARG A 85 12.77 -23.49 -17.49
N GLY A 86 11.59 -23.19 -16.94
CA GLY A 86 10.84 -22.00 -17.30
C GLY A 86 10.27 -22.06 -18.72
N LEU A 87 9.48 -21.05 -19.09
CA LEU A 87 8.87 -20.86 -20.40
C LEU A 87 9.80 -20.13 -21.36
N ASP A 88 9.71 -20.44 -22.65
CA ASP A 88 10.28 -19.61 -23.72
C ASP A 88 9.30 -18.49 -24.06
N LEU A 89 9.63 -17.26 -23.65
CA LEU A 89 8.79 -16.08 -23.84
C LEU A 89 8.48 -15.81 -25.32
N SER A 90 9.34 -16.23 -26.25
CA SER A 90 9.14 -16.00 -27.68
C SER A 90 7.96 -16.79 -28.27
N GLU A 91 7.47 -17.82 -27.56
CA GLU A 91 6.22 -18.51 -27.89
C GLU A 91 4.99 -17.77 -27.40
N TRP A 92 5.14 -16.93 -26.38
CA TRP A 92 4.04 -16.27 -25.69
C TRP A 92 3.84 -14.86 -26.20
N ILE A 93 4.89 -14.04 -26.24
CA ILE A 93 4.79 -12.63 -26.56
C ILE A 93 5.58 -12.33 -27.83
N PRO A 94 4.99 -11.65 -28.82
CA PRO A 94 5.65 -11.39 -30.08
C PRO A 94 6.85 -10.46 -29.89
N ARG A 95 7.95 -10.79 -30.56
CA ARG A 95 9.17 -9.95 -30.67
C ARG A 95 9.97 -9.77 -29.39
N VAL A 96 9.69 -10.53 -28.34
CA VAL A 96 10.51 -10.60 -27.12
C VAL A 96 10.92 -12.03 -26.83
N ASP A 97 12.01 -12.21 -26.09
CA ASP A 97 12.50 -13.49 -25.59
C ASP A 97 12.99 -13.37 -24.14
N ASN A 98 13.50 -14.45 -23.55
CA ASN A 98 13.90 -14.47 -22.14
C ASN A 98 15.09 -13.53 -21.82
N ARG A 99 15.76 -12.95 -22.83
CA ARG A 99 16.84 -11.97 -22.68
C ARG A 99 16.39 -10.55 -22.99
N SER A 100 15.14 -10.36 -23.40
CA SER A 100 14.61 -9.05 -23.72
C SER A 100 14.68 -8.13 -22.52
N ASP A 101 15.14 -6.91 -22.79
CA ASP A 101 15.19 -5.86 -21.80
C ASP A 101 13.90 -5.03 -21.81
N LEU A 102 13.87 -4.03 -20.95
CA LEU A 102 12.74 -3.16 -20.79
C LEU A 102 12.42 -2.31 -22.04
N ASP A 103 13.40 -2.01 -22.88
CA ASP A 103 13.19 -1.26 -24.12
C ASP A 103 12.57 -2.13 -25.21
N ASP A 104 12.89 -3.43 -25.24
CA ASP A 104 12.21 -4.40 -26.10
C ASP A 104 10.70 -4.46 -25.76
N PHE A 105 10.35 -4.53 -24.46
CA PHE A 105 8.95 -4.52 -24.04
C PHE A 105 8.23 -3.21 -24.40
N LYS A 106 8.90 -2.05 -24.31
CA LYS A 106 8.32 -0.78 -24.78
C LYS A 106 8.05 -0.79 -26.28
N ALA A 107 8.87 -1.47 -27.06
CA ALA A 107 8.66 -1.59 -28.50
C ALA A 107 7.43 -2.44 -28.85
N VAL A 108 7.03 -3.35 -27.96
CA VAL A 108 5.84 -4.21 -28.13
C VAL A 108 4.58 -3.56 -27.56
N PHE A 109 4.62 -3.06 -26.33
CA PHE A 109 3.43 -2.59 -25.60
C PHE A 109 3.25 -1.08 -25.58
N GLY A 110 4.23 -0.33 -26.08
CA GLY A 110 4.20 1.13 -26.11
C GLY A 110 5.15 1.77 -25.11
N ARG A 111 5.43 3.06 -25.34
CA ARG A 111 6.46 3.81 -24.60
C ARG A 111 6.03 4.28 -23.22
N GLN A 112 4.74 4.25 -22.90
CA GLN A 112 4.21 4.69 -21.60
C GLN A 112 3.89 3.48 -20.73
N TRP A 113 4.57 3.39 -19.58
CA TRP A 113 4.18 2.48 -18.50
C TRP A 113 3.42 3.25 -17.41
N GLY A 114 2.59 2.52 -16.68
CA GLY A 114 2.06 2.94 -15.40
C GLY A 114 3.02 2.62 -14.26
N PHE A 115 2.82 3.30 -13.13
CA PHE A 115 3.43 2.97 -11.85
C PHE A 115 2.34 2.62 -10.86
N ALA A 116 2.49 1.48 -10.20
CA ALA A 116 1.70 1.06 -9.05
C ALA A 116 2.56 1.12 -7.77
N SER A 117 1.94 0.78 -6.64
CA SER A 117 2.58 0.83 -5.32
C SER A 117 3.89 0.04 -5.28
N GLY A 118 4.86 0.52 -4.48
CA GLY A 118 6.19 -0.08 -4.41
C GLY A 118 7.08 0.20 -5.63
N GLY A 119 6.69 1.14 -6.51
CA GLY A 119 7.44 1.46 -7.73
C GLY A 119 7.25 0.42 -8.84
N MET A 120 6.26 -0.45 -8.71
CA MET A 120 5.91 -1.50 -9.65
C MET A 120 5.53 -0.91 -11.01
N ARG A 121 6.22 -1.35 -12.07
CA ARG A 121 5.97 -0.90 -13.44
C ARG A 121 5.06 -1.87 -14.17
N TYR A 122 4.15 -1.34 -14.96
CA TYR A 122 3.27 -2.14 -15.80
C TYR A 122 2.92 -1.43 -17.12
N PHE A 123 2.58 -2.20 -18.14
CA PHE A 123 2.07 -1.73 -19.41
C PHE A 123 0.56 -1.97 -19.47
N THR A 124 -0.18 -1.04 -20.08
CA THR A 124 -1.58 -1.27 -20.46
C THR A 124 -1.61 -1.90 -21.85
N VAL A 125 -2.33 -3.01 -22.00
CA VAL A 125 -2.39 -3.77 -23.25
C VAL A 125 -3.81 -4.23 -23.52
N LEU A 126 -4.42 -3.71 -24.60
CA LEU A 126 -5.84 -3.95 -24.90
C LEU A 126 -6.71 -3.69 -23.66
N ASP A 127 -7.40 -4.71 -23.18
CA ASP A 127 -8.29 -4.67 -22.01
C ASP A 127 -7.63 -5.20 -20.72
N GLY A 128 -6.30 -5.33 -20.69
CA GLY A 128 -5.56 -5.84 -19.54
C GLY A 128 -4.21 -5.13 -19.32
N TYR A 129 -3.39 -5.76 -18.49
CA TYR A 129 -2.13 -5.19 -18.01
C TYR A 129 -1.00 -6.22 -18.04
N VAL A 130 0.22 -5.76 -18.31
CA VAL A 130 1.42 -6.59 -18.29
C VAL A 130 2.45 -6.03 -17.32
N ARG A 131 2.88 -6.83 -16.36
CA ARG A 131 3.95 -6.52 -15.41
C ARG A 131 5.14 -7.44 -15.61
N LEU A 132 6.32 -6.88 -15.38
CA LEU A 132 7.59 -7.61 -15.45
C LEU A 132 8.16 -7.74 -14.04
N THR A 133 8.64 -8.93 -13.70
CA THR A 133 9.47 -9.14 -12.51
C THR A 133 10.92 -9.25 -12.94
N VAL A 134 11.73 -8.29 -12.52
CA VAL A 134 13.16 -8.22 -12.87
C VAL A 134 13.99 -8.21 -11.60
N ARG A 135 15.02 -9.05 -11.52
CA ARG A 135 15.99 -9.08 -10.42
C ARG A 135 17.40 -9.07 -11.00
N GLU A 136 18.27 -8.19 -10.51
CA GLU A 136 19.67 -8.11 -10.96
C GLU A 136 19.82 -8.03 -12.51
N GLN A 137 18.89 -7.31 -13.17
CA GLN A 137 18.79 -7.17 -14.63
C GLN A 137 18.33 -8.43 -15.39
N GLU A 138 17.99 -9.51 -14.69
CA GLU A 138 17.39 -10.72 -15.28
C GLU A 138 15.86 -10.65 -15.20
N LEU A 139 15.19 -10.93 -16.33
CA LEU A 139 13.74 -11.06 -16.39
C LEU A 139 13.31 -12.43 -15.84
N LEU A 140 12.65 -12.43 -14.69
CA LEU A 140 12.24 -13.65 -14.00
C LEU A 140 10.87 -14.15 -14.44
N SER A 141 9.91 -13.23 -14.55
CA SER A 141 8.55 -13.56 -14.94
C SER A 141 7.83 -12.40 -15.61
N VAL A 142 6.79 -12.75 -16.38
CA VAL A 142 5.82 -11.81 -16.94
C VAL A 142 4.44 -12.15 -16.38
N VAL A 143 3.75 -11.15 -15.85
CA VAL A 143 2.39 -11.28 -15.31
C VAL A 143 1.43 -10.54 -16.22
N LEU A 144 0.38 -11.20 -16.67
CA LEU A 144 -0.73 -10.61 -17.40
C LEU A 144 -1.96 -10.61 -16.49
N SER A 145 -2.62 -9.47 -16.29
CA SER A 145 -3.77 -9.35 -15.40
C SER A 145 -4.94 -8.60 -16.05
N ALA A 146 -6.15 -8.94 -15.62
CA ALA A 146 -7.37 -8.26 -16.04
C ALA A 146 -7.51 -6.88 -15.35
N GLU A 147 -7.06 -6.80 -14.10
CA GLU A 147 -7.27 -5.65 -13.23
C GLU A 147 -6.06 -4.71 -13.18
N ASP A 148 -6.32 -3.42 -12.97
CA ASP A 148 -5.28 -2.38 -12.88
C ASP A 148 -4.40 -2.62 -11.64
N PRO A 149 -3.07 -2.84 -11.80
CA PRO A 149 -2.16 -3.05 -10.67
C PRO A 149 -2.13 -1.90 -9.66
N LYS A 150 -2.65 -0.72 -10.00
CA LYS A 150 -2.83 0.40 -9.04
C LYS A 150 -3.97 0.18 -8.05
N LEU A 151 -4.97 -0.62 -8.42
CA LEU A 151 -6.23 -0.75 -7.69
C LEU A 151 -6.30 -2.07 -6.92
N VAL A 152 -5.65 -3.12 -7.42
CA VAL A 152 -5.70 -4.46 -6.82
C VAL A 152 -4.33 -4.98 -6.43
N CYS A 153 -4.31 -5.80 -5.38
CA CYS A 153 -3.07 -6.45 -4.96
C CYS A 153 -2.63 -7.46 -6.02
N PRO A 154 -1.32 -7.66 -6.23
CA PRO A 154 -0.81 -8.78 -7.02
C PRO A 154 -1.33 -10.11 -6.45
N PRO A 155 -1.92 -11.00 -7.29
CA PRO A 155 -2.42 -12.28 -6.80
C PRO A 155 -1.34 -13.19 -6.20
N GLU A 156 -0.07 -13.02 -6.58
CA GLU A 156 1.02 -13.77 -5.95
C GLU A 156 1.23 -13.44 -4.46
N ASP A 157 0.77 -12.27 -4.00
CA ASP A 157 0.90 -11.85 -2.60
C ASP A 157 -0.17 -12.51 -1.71
N GLU A 158 -1.17 -13.17 -2.30
CA GLU A 158 -2.25 -13.87 -1.59
C GLU A 158 -1.73 -14.99 -0.70
N ASP A 159 -0.59 -15.57 -1.08
CA ASP A 159 0.11 -16.62 -0.34
C ASP A 159 1.06 -16.10 0.74
N CYS A 160 1.05 -14.80 1.03
CA CYS A 160 1.88 -14.22 2.07
C CYS A 160 1.57 -14.81 3.45
N GLU A 161 2.49 -15.60 3.99
CA GLU A 161 2.42 -16.25 5.31
C GLU A 161 2.25 -15.24 6.46
N THR A 162 2.67 -13.99 6.25
CA THR A 162 2.61 -12.94 7.27
C THR A 162 1.22 -12.36 7.45
N CYS A 163 0.48 -12.15 6.35
CA CYS A 163 -0.79 -11.42 6.41
C CYS A 163 -1.99 -12.21 5.92
N GLY A 164 -1.81 -13.31 5.17
CA GLY A 164 -2.91 -14.05 4.54
C GLY A 164 -3.92 -14.63 5.54
N GLU A 165 -3.48 -15.00 6.74
CA GLU A 165 -4.31 -15.61 7.79
C GLU A 165 -4.79 -14.63 8.86
N ILE A 166 -4.52 -13.32 8.72
CA ILE A 166 -4.96 -12.30 9.69
C ILE A 166 -6.49 -12.21 9.83
N PRO A 167 -7.32 -12.31 8.77
CA PRO A 167 -8.76 -12.21 8.90
C PRO A 167 -9.33 -13.47 9.57
N VAL A 168 -9.76 -13.32 10.82
CA VAL A 168 -10.45 -14.38 11.56
C VAL A 168 -11.93 -14.35 11.21
N ARG A 169 -12.50 -15.50 10.88
CA ARG A 169 -13.90 -15.61 10.43
C ARG A 169 -14.73 -16.42 11.41
N LEU A 170 -15.97 -16.00 11.59
CA LEU A 170 -17.00 -16.75 12.29
C LEU A 170 -17.49 -17.94 11.42
N PRO A 171 -18.23 -18.91 11.99
CA PRO A 171 -18.72 -20.07 11.25
C PRO A 171 -19.62 -19.73 10.05
N ASP A 172 -20.25 -18.56 10.04
CA ASP A 172 -21.08 -18.06 8.94
C ASP A 172 -20.27 -17.33 7.84
N GLY A 173 -18.95 -17.25 7.99
CA GLY A 173 -18.03 -16.58 7.06
C GLY A 173 -17.89 -15.07 7.28
N SER A 174 -18.64 -14.48 8.22
CA SER A 174 -18.48 -13.08 8.59
C SER A 174 -17.20 -12.85 9.41
N LEU A 175 -16.78 -11.58 9.53
CA LEU A 175 -15.56 -11.22 10.23
C LEU A 175 -15.76 -11.36 11.75
N ASP A 176 -14.88 -12.11 12.40
CA ASP A 176 -14.70 -12.00 13.85
C ASP A 176 -13.83 -10.76 14.11
N VAL A 177 -14.50 -9.66 14.47
CA VAL A 177 -13.85 -8.35 14.64
C VAL A 177 -12.83 -8.39 15.77
N ASP A 178 -13.15 -9.00 16.91
CA ASP A 178 -12.26 -9.01 18.06
C ASP A 178 -11.01 -9.85 17.78
N ALA A 179 -11.22 -11.08 17.30
CA ALA A 179 -10.10 -11.96 17.00
C ALA A 179 -9.22 -11.41 15.87
N SER A 180 -9.80 -10.70 14.89
CA SER A 180 -9.03 -10.05 13.82
C SER A 180 -8.24 -8.84 14.33
N ILE A 181 -8.79 -8.04 15.26
CA ILE A 181 -8.06 -6.95 15.91
C ILE A 181 -6.90 -7.49 16.74
N GLU A 182 -7.11 -8.58 17.49
CA GLU A 182 -6.04 -9.25 18.24
C GLU A 182 -4.93 -9.76 17.31
N ALA A 183 -5.29 -10.40 16.19
CA ALA A 183 -4.32 -10.87 15.20
C ALA A 183 -3.52 -9.71 14.58
N LEU A 184 -4.17 -8.59 14.28
CA LEU A 184 -3.50 -7.36 13.81
C LEU A 184 -2.56 -6.80 14.87
N HIS A 185 -2.98 -6.71 16.13
CA HIS A 185 -2.13 -6.25 17.23
C HIS A 185 -0.91 -7.16 17.46
N ALA A 186 -1.09 -8.48 17.39
CA ALA A 186 0.02 -9.43 17.47
C ALA A 186 1.01 -9.19 16.33
N GLY A 187 0.53 -9.06 15.09
CA GLY A 187 1.37 -8.78 13.93
C GLY A 187 2.11 -7.44 14.03
N VAL A 188 1.50 -6.39 14.59
CA VAL A 188 2.17 -5.10 14.85
C VAL A 188 3.23 -5.25 15.95
N SER A 189 2.92 -5.94 17.04
CA SER A 189 3.83 -6.16 18.18
C SER A 189 5.07 -6.96 17.78
N GLU A 190 4.88 -7.97 16.92
CA GLU A 190 5.96 -8.77 16.33
C GLU A 190 6.71 -8.07 15.20
N ARG A 191 6.30 -6.84 14.86
CA ARG A 191 6.87 -6.05 13.76
C ARG A 191 6.77 -6.75 12.40
N LEU A 192 5.76 -7.58 12.23
CA LEU A 192 5.37 -8.18 10.96
C LEU A 192 4.48 -7.23 10.15
N LEU A 193 3.67 -6.46 10.86
CA LEU A 193 2.83 -5.39 10.34
C LEU A 193 3.35 -4.03 10.81
N ARG A 194 2.97 -2.98 10.08
CA ARG A 194 3.14 -1.58 10.50
C ARG A 194 1.78 -0.91 10.47
N GLU A 195 1.34 -0.39 11.58
CA GLU A 195 0.12 0.41 11.65
C GLU A 195 0.29 1.76 10.93
N GLU A 196 -0.73 2.18 10.19
CA GLU A 196 -0.73 3.46 9.49
C GLU A 196 -1.26 4.58 10.40
N SER A 197 -0.36 5.44 10.86
CA SER A 197 -0.63 6.54 11.79
C SER A 197 -1.64 7.58 11.28
N SER A 198 -1.90 7.61 9.97
CA SER A 198 -2.90 8.51 9.36
C SER A 198 -4.34 7.99 9.48
N TRP A 199 -4.56 6.83 10.09
CA TRP A 199 -5.87 6.20 10.28
C TRP A 199 -6.23 6.07 11.77
N VAL A 200 -7.41 5.50 12.06
CA VAL A 200 -7.79 5.22 13.46
C VAL A 200 -6.84 4.15 14.01
N PRO A 201 -6.20 4.38 15.17
CA PRO A 201 -5.40 3.35 15.81
C PRO A 201 -6.24 2.09 16.09
N LEU A 202 -5.65 0.90 15.98
CA LEU A 202 -6.30 -0.38 16.23
C LEU A 202 -6.91 -0.42 17.64
N ALA A 203 -6.20 0.13 18.63
CA ALA A 203 -6.66 0.24 20.01
C ALA A 203 -7.90 1.14 20.16
N ASP A 204 -8.05 2.13 19.29
CA ASP A 204 -9.13 3.12 19.31
C ASP A 204 -10.33 2.68 18.44
N LEU A 205 -10.14 1.67 17.59
CA LEU A 205 -11.12 1.27 16.58
C LEU A 205 -12.45 0.81 17.20
N ARG A 206 -12.40 -0.05 18.23
CA ARG A 206 -13.60 -0.59 18.91
C ARG A 206 -14.33 0.49 19.72
N PRO A 207 -13.66 1.25 20.62
CA PRO A 207 -14.32 2.33 21.35
C PRO A 207 -14.98 3.36 20.43
N LEU A 208 -14.29 3.79 19.37
CA LEU A 208 -14.82 4.77 18.43
C LEU A 208 -16.06 4.24 17.67
N HIS A 209 -16.02 2.99 17.22
CA HIS A 209 -17.16 2.34 16.56
C HIS A 209 -18.36 2.23 17.51
N ALA A 210 -18.13 1.75 18.74
CA ALA A 210 -19.17 1.57 19.75
C ALA A 210 -19.88 2.88 20.14
N ALA A 211 -19.15 4.00 20.12
CA ALA A 211 -19.71 5.32 20.39
C ALA A 211 -20.70 5.79 19.31
N GLY A 212 -20.67 5.21 18.12
CA GLY A 212 -21.62 5.54 17.04
C GLY A 212 -21.51 6.98 16.52
N LEU A 213 -20.39 7.67 16.78
CA LEU A 213 -20.20 9.08 16.43
C LEU A 213 -19.82 9.29 14.95
N VAL A 214 -19.23 8.27 14.32
CA VAL A 214 -18.81 8.27 12.92
C VAL A 214 -19.65 7.33 12.07
N ALA A 215 -19.75 7.59 10.76
CA ALA A 215 -20.48 6.71 9.84
C ALA A 215 -19.76 5.35 9.68
N TRP A 216 -18.44 5.35 9.81
CA TRP A 216 -17.60 4.16 9.94
C TRP A 216 -16.30 4.52 10.67
N ALA A 217 -15.67 3.53 11.29
CA ALA A 217 -14.31 3.62 11.82
C ALA A 217 -13.42 2.67 11.00
N GLU A 218 -12.20 3.09 10.66
CA GLU A 218 -11.28 2.28 9.86
C GLU A 218 -9.85 2.38 10.38
N SER A 219 -9.22 1.22 10.55
CA SER A 219 -7.80 1.09 10.84
C SER A 219 -7.10 0.40 9.68
N GLN A 220 -5.83 0.76 9.45
CA GLN A 220 -5.02 0.21 8.38
C GLN A 220 -3.66 -0.25 8.89
N ALA A 221 -3.21 -1.41 8.41
CA ALA A 221 -1.89 -1.95 8.71
C ALA A 221 -1.21 -2.45 7.43
N VAL A 222 0.07 -2.12 7.24
CA VAL A 222 0.88 -2.54 6.09
C VAL A 222 1.67 -3.78 6.45
N CYS A 223 1.53 -4.83 5.64
CA CYS A 223 2.36 -6.02 5.76
C CYS A 223 3.80 -5.69 5.32
N ARG A 224 4.79 -5.97 6.17
CA ARG A 224 6.20 -5.70 5.82
C ARG A 224 6.81 -6.72 4.87
N SER A 225 6.16 -7.87 4.69
CA SER A 225 6.62 -8.94 3.80
C SER A 225 6.19 -8.67 2.35
N CYS A 226 4.90 -8.45 2.10
CA CYS A 226 4.37 -8.24 0.75
C CYS A 226 3.95 -6.79 0.44
N GLY A 227 3.94 -5.88 1.42
CA GLY A 227 3.55 -4.48 1.21
C GLY A 227 2.04 -4.23 1.08
N ARG A 228 1.20 -5.27 1.08
CA ARG A 228 -0.27 -5.12 1.08
C ARG A 228 -0.75 -4.37 2.32
N VAL A 229 -1.78 -3.56 2.15
CA VAL A 229 -2.45 -2.85 3.25
C VAL A 229 -3.72 -3.58 3.64
N LEU A 230 -3.79 -4.02 4.88
CA LEU A 230 -4.97 -4.60 5.51
C LEU A 230 -5.84 -3.44 6.00
N CYS A 231 -7.03 -3.29 5.42
CA CYS A 231 -7.98 -2.23 5.77
C CYS A 231 -9.14 -2.85 6.54
N LEU A 232 -9.18 -2.66 7.86
CA LEU A 232 -10.26 -3.11 8.73
C LEU A 232 -11.29 -2.00 8.89
N HIS A 233 -12.46 -2.21 8.29
CA HIS A 233 -13.52 -1.22 8.18
C HIS A 233 -14.76 -1.64 8.98
N LEU A 234 -15.15 -0.80 9.94
CA LEU A 234 -16.32 -0.99 10.81
C LEU A 234 -17.39 0.06 10.50
N PRO A 235 -18.39 -0.24 9.65
CA PRO A 235 -19.48 0.70 9.40
C PRO A 235 -20.40 0.79 10.62
N ARG A 236 -21.01 1.96 10.86
CA ARG A 236 -22.01 2.16 11.93
C ARG A 236 -23.21 1.22 11.72
N SER A 237 -23.63 1.08 10.47
CA SER A 237 -24.68 0.17 10.05
C SER A 237 -24.18 -0.62 8.85
N GLY A 238 -24.01 -1.94 9.02
CA GLY A 238 -23.53 -2.82 7.97
C GLY A 238 -22.60 -3.90 8.51
N THR A 239 -22.07 -4.71 7.60
CA THR A 239 -21.15 -5.80 7.94
C THR A 239 -19.72 -5.28 7.97
N PRO A 240 -18.96 -5.55 9.06
CA PRO A 240 -17.51 -5.31 9.10
C PRO A 240 -16.78 -5.99 7.94
N THR A 241 -15.76 -5.32 7.40
CA THR A 241 -14.93 -5.86 6.33
C THR A 241 -13.44 -5.76 6.66
N LEU A 242 -12.65 -6.70 6.14
CA LEU A 242 -11.20 -6.65 6.18
C LEU A 242 -10.70 -6.99 4.77
N VAL A 243 -10.23 -5.98 4.04
CA VAL A 243 -9.80 -6.11 2.65
C VAL A 243 -8.31 -5.82 2.49
N TYR A 244 -7.70 -6.38 1.46
CA TYR A 244 -6.31 -6.13 1.10
C TYR A 244 -6.25 -5.18 -0.09
N LEU A 245 -5.48 -4.11 0.03
CA LEU A 245 -5.30 -3.14 -1.05
C LEU A 245 -3.82 -2.80 -1.26
N PRO A 246 -3.43 -2.40 -2.47
CA PRO A 246 -2.17 -1.70 -2.70
C PRO A 246 -2.13 -0.41 -1.88
N TYR A 247 -0.93 0.02 -1.50
CA TYR A 247 -0.73 1.21 -0.66
C TYR A 247 -1.46 2.45 -1.19
N ASP A 248 -1.30 2.74 -2.49
CA ASP A 248 -1.89 3.95 -3.09
C ASP A 248 -3.42 3.89 -3.12
N ALA A 249 -4.00 2.70 -3.30
CA ALA A 249 -5.45 2.50 -3.25
C ALA A 249 -5.98 2.66 -1.82
N ALA A 250 -5.31 2.06 -0.83
CA ALA A 250 -5.64 2.18 0.58
C ALA A 250 -5.59 3.63 1.06
N MET A 251 -4.57 4.38 0.62
CA MET A 251 -4.40 5.79 0.96
C MET A 251 -5.43 6.73 0.32
N ARG A 252 -6.20 6.28 -0.68
CA ARG A 252 -7.28 7.07 -1.30
C ARG A 252 -8.65 6.78 -0.69
N ARG A 253 -8.74 5.83 0.24
CA ARG A 253 -10.01 5.50 0.89
C ARG A 253 -10.56 6.70 1.65
N PRO A 254 -11.87 6.96 1.59
CA PRO A 254 -12.49 8.05 2.34
C PRO A 254 -12.28 7.87 3.85
N LEU A 255 -11.94 8.96 4.53
CA LEU A 255 -11.84 9.04 5.98
C LEU A 255 -12.69 10.22 6.44
N GLY A 256 -13.73 9.93 7.22
CA GLY A 256 -14.48 10.97 7.91
C GLY A 256 -13.64 11.57 9.06
N PRO A 257 -13.93 12.81 9.48
CA PRO A 257 -13.22 13.40 10.62
C PRO A 257 -13.41 12.54 11.85
N ILE A 258 -12.32 12.26 12.56
CA ILE A 258 -12.36 11.49 13.79
C ILE A 258 -12.76 12.44 14.94
N PRO A 259 -13.89 12.18 15.65
CA PRO A 259 -14.31 13.01 16.77
C PRO A 259 -13.26 13.05 17.89
N PRO A 260 -13.20 14.14 18.67
CA PRO A 260 -12.30 14.24 19.81
C PRO A 260 -12.42 13.04 20.76
N VAL A 261 -11.29 12.56 21.29
CA VAL A 261 -11.23 11.39 22.20
C VAL A 261 -12.13 11.59 23.42
N ALA A 262 -12.26 12.83 23.91
CA ALA A 262 -13.16 13.19 25.01
C ALA A 262 -14.63 12.74 24.83
N LEU A 263 -15.07 12.46 23.60
CA LEU A 263 -16.44 12.04 23.30
C LEU A 263 -16.65 10.51 23.33
N TRP A 264 -15.59 9.71 23.30
CA TRP A 264 -15.70 8.25 23.13
C TRP A 264 -14.66 7.42 23.89
N GLY A 265 -13.52 8.01 24.28
CA GLY A 265 -12.49 7.35 25.06
C GLY A 265 -12.84 7.25 26.53
N ASP A 266 -12.26 6.26 27.21
CA ASP A 266 -12.28 6.20 28.67
C ASP A 266 -11.33 7.23 29.30
N ALA A 267 -11.36 7.36 30.63
CA ALA A 267 -10.56 8.36 31.34
C ALA A 267 -9.04 8.19 31.12
N GLU A 268 -8.55 6.97 30.95
CA GLU A 268 -7.14 6.70 30.71
C GLU A 268 -6.75 7.15 29.30
N ARG A 269 -7.57 6.79 28.30
CA ARG A 269 -7.33 7.17 26.90
C ARG A 269 -7.47 8.66 26.67
N VAL A 270 -8.41 9.33 27.34
CA VAL A 270 -8.56 10.79 27.32
C VAL A 270 -7.33 11.46 27.91
N ALA A 271 -6.85 11.01 29.08
CA ALA A 271 -5.62 11.54 29.68
C ALA A 271 -4.39 11.31 28.79
N ALA A 272 -4.32 10.16 28.10
CA ALA A 272 -3.27 9.87 27.13
C ALA A 272 -3.34 10.80 25.89
N ASP A 273 -4.54 11.13 25.43
CA ASP A 273 -4.76 12.08 24.33
C ASP A 273 -4.30 13.49 24.70
N GLU A 274 -4.71 13.97 25.88
CA GLU A 274 -4.34 15.29 26.41
C GLU A 274 -2.82 15.42 26.66
N ALA A 275 -2.16 14.31 27.01
CA ALA A 275 -0.71 14.26 27.18
C ALA A 275 0.05 14.08 25.85
N GLY A 276 -0.66 13.78 24.76
CA GLY A 276 -0.16 13.52 23.42
C GLY A 276 0.23 14.79 22.67
N MET A 277 0.62 14.61 21.40
CA MET A 277 0.93 15.72 20.51
C MET A 277 -0.34 16.08 19.73
N HIS A 278 -0.72 17.36 19.70
CA HIS A 278 -1.91 17.85 19.01
C HIS A 278 -1.61 18.93 17.98
N TYR A 279 -2.44 19.00 16.94
CA TYR A 279 -2.35 20.01 15.90
C TYR A 279 -2.70 21.41 16.44
N VAL A 280 -1.90 22.42 16.05
CA VAL A 280 -2.15 23.84 16.37
C VAL A 280 -2.42 24.65 15.11
N GLY A 281 -1.64 24.46 14.06
CA GLY A 281 -1.72 25.25 12.82
C GLY A 281 -0.84 24.68 11.71
N HIS A 282 -1.01 25.14 10.48
CA HIS A 282 -0.12 24.75 9.38
C HIS A 282 -0.13 25.78 8.24
N GLU A 283 0.89 25.73 7.40
CA GLU A 283 0.90 26.33 6.06
C GLU A 283 0.88 25.19 5.02
N PRO A 284 -0.14 25.11 4.14
CA PRO A 284 -0.28 24.02 3.19
C PRO A 284 0.98 23.74 2.39
N GLY A 285 1.43 22.49 2.42
CA GLY A 285 2.61 22.02 1.70
C GLY A 285 3.96 22.48 2.27
N ARG A 286 3.99 23.25 3.36
CA ARG A 286 5.23 23.81 3.92
C ARG A 286 5.54 23.33 5.34
N TRP A 287 4.68 23.61 6.31
CA TRP A 287 4.97 23.26 7.71
C TRP A 287 3.71 22.98 8.52
N PHE A 288 3.84 22.18 9.56
CA PHE A 288 2.84 21.98 10.60
C PHE A 288 3.39 22.43 11.96
N LEU A 289 2.55 23.11 12.73
CA LEU A 289 2.78 23.44 14.13
C LEU A 289 1.97 22.48 14.98
N VAL A 290 2.66 21.79 15.88
CA VAL A 290 2.07 20.86 16.84
C VAL A 290 2.55 21.21 18.25
N GLU A 291 1.73 20.88 19.23
CA GLU A 291 2.02 21.11 20.64
C GLU A 291 2.03 19.78 21.38
N GLN A 292 2.90 19.64 22.37
CA GLN A 292 2.85 18.54 23.33
C GLN A 292 3.21 19.08 24.71
N ARG A 293 2.28 18.96 25.67
CA ARG A 293 2.46 19.38 27.07
C ARG A 293 2.95 20.84 27.22
N GLY A 294 2.40 21.76 26.43
CA GLY A 294 2.75 23.18 26.44
C GLY A 294 3.99 23.57 25.64
N GLU A 295 4.73 22.60 25.09
CA GLU A 295 5.89 22.85 24.23
C GLU A 295 5.44 22.83 22.76
N LEU A 296 5.92 23.80 21.96
CA LEU A 296 5.62 23.90 20.53
C LEU A 296 6.73 23.31 19.67
N TYR A 297 6.33 22.57 18.64
CA TYR A 297 7.21 21.94 17.66
C TYR A 297 6.77 22.33 16.25
N LEU A 298 7.74 22.64 15.40
CA LEU A 298 7.54 22.93 13.99
C LEU A 298 8.06 21.74 13.16
N ASP A 299 7.14 21.05 12.49
CA ASP A 299 7.43 20.07 11.44
C ASP A 299 7.56 20.82 10.11
N SER A 300 8.79 21.14 9.71
CA SER A 300 9.08 21.90 8.49
C SER A 300 9.47 20.97 7.36
N ARG A 301 8.73 21.00 6.24
CA ARG A 301 9.13 20.32 5.01
C ARG A 301 10.33 20.99 4.39
N TYR A 302 11.19 20.20 3.76
CA TYR A 302 12.30 20.68 2.97
C TYR A 302 12.51 19.76 1.77
N SER A 303 12.97 20.35 0.67
CA SER A 303 13.32 19.61 -0.54
C SER A 303 14.74 19.92 -0.99
N ALA A 304 15.43 18.91 -1.55
CA ALA A 304 16.76 19.08 -2.14
C ALA A 304 16.83 18.39 -3.50
N GLY A 305 16.76 19.19 -4.56
CA GLY A 305 16.71 18.69 -5.92
C GLY A 305 15.51 17.74 -6.14
N ALA A 306 15.66 16.80 -7.08
CA ALA A 306 14.61 15.85 -7.42
C ALA A 306 14.52 14.63 -6.50
N TYR A 307 15.41 14.50 -5.50
CA TYR A 307 15.64 13.24 -4.78
C TYR A 307 15.35 13.31 -3.29
N ILE A 308 15.28 14.50 -2.69
CA ILE A 308 15.01 14.66 -1.27
C ILE A 308 13.73 15.46 -1.13
N ASP A 309 12.70 14.82 -0.59
CA ASP A 309 11.48 15.43 -0.07
C ASP A 309 11.27 14.85 1.33
N SER A 310 11.44 15.68 2.37
CA SER A 310 11.40 15.23 3.76
C SER A 310 10.96 16.37 4.68
N SER A 311 10.98 16.12 5.98
CA SER A 311 10.72 17.13 6.99
C SER A 311 11.68 17.02 8.17
N ALA A 312 11.84 18.14 8.88
CA ALA A 312 12.59 18.26 10.12
C ALA A 312 11.62 18.70 11.21
N LEU A 313 11.64 17.99 12.35
CA LEU A 313 10.87 18.38 13.52
C LEU A 313 11.79 19.12 14.49
N VAL A 314 11.53 20.39 14.71
CA VAL A 314 12.28 21.20 15.67
C VAL A 314 11.38 21.70 16.77
N ARG A 315 11.85 21.61 18.02
CA ARG A 315 11.20 22.33 19.13
C ARG A 315 11.54 23.81 19.04
N LEU A 316 10.53 24.67 19.20
CA LEU A 316 10.73 26.11 19.24
C LEU A 316 11.49 26.50 20.50
N ASP A 317 12.57 27.28 20.34
CA ASP A 317 13.28 27.86 21.48
C ASP A 317 12.59 29.12 22.00
N GLU A 318 13.14 29.72 23.07
CA GLU A 318 12.54 30.92 23.68
C GLU A 318 12.44 32.12 22.73
N ALA A 319 13.41 32.29 21.82
CA ALA A 319 13.41 33.38 20.86
C ALA A 319 12.38 33.12 19.75
N GLU A 320 12.34 31.90 19.21
CA GLU A 320 11.36 31.49 18.20
C GLU A 320 9.92 31.52 18.75
N LEU A 321 9.73 31.18 20.03
CA LEU A 321 8.45 31.33 20.73
C LEU A 321 8.06 32.80 20.91
N ALA A 322 9.02 33.69 21.20
CA ALA A 322 8.76 35.11 21.30
C ALA A 322 8.37 35.71 19.93
N ASP A 323 9.10 35.33 18.88
CA ASP A 323 8.80 35.71 17.49
C ASP A 323 7.39 35.20 17.09
N TYR A 324 7.06 33.94 17.42
CA TYR A 324 5.73 33.40 17.16
C TYR A 324 4.62 34.14 17.92
N ARG A 325 4.85 34.55 19.17
CA ARG A 325 3.86 35.35 19.93
C ARG A 325 3.66 36.76 19.36
N ALA A 326 4.70 37.33 18.75
CA ALA A 326 4.65 38.67 18.16
C ALA A 326 4.03 38.66 16.76
N ASP A 327 4.51 37.78 15.89
CA ASP A 327 4.23 37.81 14.45
C ASP A 327 3.42 36.60 13.96
N GLY A 328 3.11 35.65 14.85
CA GLY A 328 2.25 34.50 14.57
C GLY A 328 2.76 33.66 13.40
N HIS A 329 1.88 33.45 12.43
CA HIS A 329 2.13 32.60 11.27
C HIS A 329 3.37 33.03 10.47
N ASP A 330 3.61 34.34 10.33
CA ASP A 330 4.72 34.86 9.52
C ASP A 330 6.09 34.50 10.11
N ALA A 331 6.22 34.46 11.44
CA ALA A 331 7.43 34.02 12.12
C ALA A 331 7.74 32.54 11.81
N LEU A 332 6.72 31.68 11.82
CA LEU A 332 6.87 30.25 11.53
C LEU A 332 7.21 30.01 10.06
N THR A 333 6.56 30.71 9.13
CA THR A 333 6.93 30.67 7.71
C THR A 333 8.37 31.15 7.49
N GLY A 334 8.79 32.19 8.21
CA GLY A 334 10.18 32.65 8.23
C GLY A 334 11.16 31.59 8.74
N LEU A 335 10.82 30.91 9.84
CA LEU A 335 11.63 29.84 10.41
C LEU A 335 11.72 28.63 9.48
N ALA A 336 10.60 28.18 8.90
CA ALA A 336 10.56 27.07 7.94
C ALA A 336 11.47 27.34 6.72
N ARG A 337 11.45 28.57 6.18
CA ARG A 337 12.36 28.97 5.09
C ARG A 337 13.83 28.93 5.49
N ARG A 338 14.17 29.29 6.74
CA ARG A 338 15.55 29.19 7.24
C ARG A 338 15.98 27.74 7.40
N ILE A 339 15.09 26.88 7.90
CA ILE A 339 15.36 25.44 8.00
C ILE A 339 15.65 24.90 6.61
N GLU A 340 14.73 25.04 5.66
CA GLU A 340 14.91 24.57 4.28
C GLU A 340 16.18 25.13 3.63
N GLY A 341 16.39 26.45 3.71
CA GLY A 341 17.51 27.14 3.07
C GLY A 341 18.90 26.81 3.65
N THR A 342 18.97 26.23 4.84
CA THR A 342 20.24 25.81 5.47
C THR A 342 20.51 24.31 5.33
N ALA A 343 19.70 23.58 4.55
CA ALA A 343 19.90 22.17 4.26
C ALA A 343 20.05 21.29 5.53
N PRO A 344 18.96 21.02 6.28
CA PRO A 344 19.00 20.39 7.61
C PRO A 344 19.56 18.96 7.62
N TRP A 345 19.76 18.36 6.44
CA TRP A 345 20.43 17.07 6.26
C TRP A 345 21.97 17.17 6.21
N THR A 346 22.57 18.36 6.27
CA THR A 346 24.02 18.58 6.24
C THR A 346 24.58 18.91 7.62
N ASP A 347 25.81 18.48 7.92
CA ASP A 347 26.45 18.70 9.23
C ASP A 347 26.70 20.19 9.55
N GLU A 348 26.67 21.05 8.54
CA GLU A 348 26.84 22.50 8.65
C GLU A 348 25.55 23.22 9.09
N SER A 349 24.40 22.56 8.95
CA SER A 349 23.11 23.17 9.31
C SER A 349 22.94 23.26 10.82
N PRO A 350 22.59 24.43 11.37
CA PRO A 350 22.28 24.57 12.79
C PRO A 350 21.02 23.80 13.20
N TYR A 351 20.18 23.40 12.23
CA TYR A 351 18.96 22.66 12.52
C TYR A 351 19.15 21.14 12.49
N ARG A 352 20.29 20.63 11.99
CA ARG A 352 20.53 19.18 11.96
C ARG A 352 20.52 18.56 13.35
N SER A 353 21.20 19.18 14.31
CA SER A 353 21.26 18.70 15.70
C SER A 353 19.95 18.92 16.45
N ARG A 354 19.07 19.79 15.93
CA ARG A 354 17.75 20.10 16.48
C ARG A 354 16.65 19.23 15.89
N ASP A 355 16.91 18.54 14.77
CA ASP A 355 15.94 17.68 14.10
C ASP A 355 15.67 16.41 14.91
N LEU A 356 14.57 16.42 15.65
CA LEU A 356 14.15 15.34 16.54
C LEU A 356 13.85 14.06 15.80
N TYR A 357 13.56 14.11 14.49
CA TYR A 357 13.37 12.90 13.70
C TYR A 357 14.65 12.13 13.42
N ARG A 358 15.82 12.73 13.65
CA ARG A 358 17.14 12.10 13.47
C ARG A 358 17.74 11.59 14.77
N GLY A 359 17.22 12.04 15.91
CA GLY A 359 17.67 11.63 17.24
C GLY A 359 17.05 10.32 17.71
N ASP A 360 17.44 9.93 18.92
CA ASP A 360 16.80 8.82 19.64
C ASP A 360 15.31 9.12 19.82
N GLY A 361 14.46 8.15 19.49
CA GLY A 361 12.99 8.34 19.50
C GLY A 361 12.42 9.00 18.24
N GLY A 362 13.22 9.25 17.19
CA GLY A 362 12.74 9.87 15.95
C GLY A 362 11.56 9.15 15.30
N SER A 363 11.46 7.81 15.41
CA SER A 363 10.29 7.05 14.95
C SER A 363 9.03 7.34 15.75
N GLU A 364 9.15 7.56 17.07
CA GLU A 364 8.03 7.89 17.96
C GLU A 364 7.53 9.30 17.65
N TYR A 365 8.44 10.26 17.47
CA TYR A 365 8.08 11.61 17.03
C TYR A 365 7.39 11.62 15.67
N ARG A 366 7.88 10.86 14.69
CA ARG A 366 7.20 10.74 13.38
C ARG A 366 5.79 10.19 13.52
N ALA A 367 5.60 9.16 14.34
CA ALA A 367 4.28 8.58 14.60
C ALA A 367 3.35 9.60 15.29
N ALA A 368 3.84 10.30 16.32
CA ALA A 368 3.09 11.31 17.06
C ALA A 368 2.68 12.50 16.18
N VAL A 369 3.61 13.06 15.39
CA VAL A 369 3.30 14.15 14.45
C VAL A 369 2.30 13.67 13.40
N SER A 370 2.53 12.50 12.80
CA SER A 370 1.65 11.96 11.76
C SER A 370 0.22 11.73 12.26
N ALA A 371 0.07 11.27 13.51
CA ALA A 371 -1.22 11.13 14.16
C ALA A 371 -1.86 12.50 14.44
N ALA A 372 -1.10 13.47 14.95
CA ALA A 372 -1.57 14.81 15.27
C ALA A 372 -2.09 15.57 14.04
N ILE A 373 -1.41 15.44 12.90
CA ILE A 373 -1.74 16.19 11.68
C ILE A 373 -2.64 15.42 10.70
N ARG A 374 -3.08 14.20 11.04
CA ARG A 374 -3.72 13.28 10.08
C ARG A 374 -4.88 13.92 9.33
N ASP A 375 -5.70 14.72 9.99
CA ASP A 375 -6.89 15.37 9.42
C ASP A 375 -6.59 16.68 8.66
N HIS A 376 -5.33 17.14 8.68
CA HIS A 376 -4.86 18.42 8.15
C HIS A 376 -3.89 18.26 6.98
N THR A 377 -3.61 17.03 6.55
CA THR A 377 -2.77 16.78 5.37
C THR A 377 -3.56 17.02 4.08
N TRP A 378 -2.86 17.36 2.99
CA TRP A 378 -3.46 17.46 1.65
C TRP A 378 -4.19 16.18 1.22
N ILE A 379 -3.63 15.01 1.58
CA ILE A 379 -4.28 13.72 1.32
C ILE A 379 -5.61 13.63 2.10
N ALA A 380 -5.63 14.06 3.36
CA ALA A 380 -6.86 14.05 4.15
C ALA A 380 -7.92 15.01 3.59
N GLU A 381 -7.53 16.18 3.06
CA GLU A 381 -8.46 17.07 2.35
C GLU A 381 -9.10 16.37 1.14
N GLN A 382 -8.33 15.57 0.39
CA GLN A 382 -8.86 14.80 -0.74
C GLN A 382 -9.75 13.63 -0.34
N ARG A 383 -9.59 13.09 0.88
CA ARG A 383 -10.39 11.97 1.39
C ARG A 383 -11.75 12.38 1.92
N ARG A 384 -11.96 13.66 2.22
CA ARG A 384 -13.23 14.14 2.78
C ARG A 384 -14.34 13.97 1.73
N PRO A 385 -15.44 13.26 2.05
CA PRO A 385 -16.60 13.23 1.18
C PRO A 385 -17.08 14.67 0.94
N GLY A 386 -17.30 15.03 -0.31
CA GLY A 386 -17.89 16.32 -0.69
C GLY A 386 -19.36 16.44 -0.32
#